data_AF-A0A7X9MMS2-F1
#
_entry.id   AF-A0A7X9MMS2-F1
#
_cell.length_a   1.000
_cell.length_b   1.000
_cell.length_c   1.000
_cell.angle_alpha   90.00
_cell.angle_beta   90.00
_cell.angle_gamma   90.00
#
_symmetry.space_group_name_H-M   'P 1'
#
loop_
_entity.id
_entity.type
_entity.pdbx_description
1 polymer ?
#
loop_
_entity_poly.entity_id
_entity_poly.type
_entity_poly.pdbx_seq_one_letter_code
_entity_poly.pdbx_strand_id
1 'polypeptide(L)' 'MSTSIPRPGEHVPGPRVAIDPDRIHAEVDALLMRARDSADTSDTAQGISRQAQLLDQAHDVLVQALATVDKI' A
#
# COMPACT_ATOMS: atom_id res chain seq x y z
N MET A 1 23.72 8.04 -30.93
CA MET A 1 23.50 9.04 -29.86
C MET A 1 23.65 8.31 -28.53
N SER A 2 24.80 8.43 -27.87
CA SER A 2 25.06 7.75 -26.60
C SER A 2 24.63 8.67 -25.46
N THR A 3 23.54 8.34 -24.77
CA THR A 3 23.13 9.06 -23.56
C THR A 3 24.00 8.61 -22.40
N SER A 4 24.71 9.55 -21.78
CA SER A 4 25.56 9.30 -20.62
C SER A 4 24.71 8.78 -19.46
N ILE A 5 25.07 7.63 -18.88
CA ILE A 5 24.38 7.08 -17.71
C ILE A 5 24.76 7.96 -16.50
N PRO A 6 23.78 8.60 -15.83
CA PRO A 6 24.05 9.48 -14.69
C PRO A 6 24.59 8.69 -13.51
N ARG A 7 25.46 9.30 -12.70
CA ARG A 7 26.02 8.63 -11.53
C ARG A 7 24.92 8.38 -10.49
N PRO A 8 25.05 7.33 -9.65
CA PRO A 8 24.10 7.09 -8.56
C PRO A 8 23.95 8.35 -7.69
N GLY A 9 22.75 8.90 -7.61
CA GLY A 9 22.41 10.14 -6.88
C GLY A 9 22.25 11.40 -7.73
N GLU A 10 22.71 11.42 -8.99
CA GLU A 10 22.53 12.58 -9.91
C GLU A 10 21.15 12.61 -10.59
N HIS A 11 20.34 11.57 -10.39
CA HIS A 11 19.01 11.44 -10.97
C HIS A 11 17.90 12.06 -10.12
N VAL A 12 18.21 12.71 -9.00
CA VAL A 12 17.21 13.33 -8.13
C VAL A 12 17.25 14.85 -8.33
N PRO A 13 16.36 15.42 -9.18
CA PRO A 13 16.29 16.86 -9.39
C PRO A 13 15.45 17.46 -8.26
N GLY A 14 16.08 18.23 -7.37
CA GLY A 14 15.37 19.01 -6.37
C GLY A 14 16.11 19.14 -5.03
N PRO A 15 15.71 20.10 -4.19
CA PRO A 15 16.23 20.22 -2.84
C PRO A 15 16.03 18.91 -2.08
N ARG A 16 17.08 18.42 -1.42
CA ARG A 16 16.97 17.26 -0.54
C ARG A 16 16.00 17.63 0.58
N VAL A 17 14.80 17.08 0.54
CA VAL A 17 13.84 17.22 1.63
C VAL A 17 14.48 16.57 2.86
N ALA A 18 14.79 17.37 3.87
CA ALA A 18 15.28 16.88 5.13
C ALA A 18 14.13 16.09 5.78
N ILE A 19 14.27 14.76 5.82
CA ILE A 19 13.32 13.89 6.49
C ILE A 19 13.61 13.97 7.98
N ASP A 20 12.60 14.34 8.75
CA ASP A 20 12.63 14.31 10.21
C ASP A 20 12.14 12.94 10.71
N PRO A 21 13.02 12.08 11.26
CA PRO A 21 12.64 10.76 11.73
C PRO A 21 11.63 10.82 12.88
N ASP A 22 11.75 11.80 13.78
CA ASP A 22 10.90 11.89 14.98
C ASP A 22 9.46 12.22 14.59
N ARG A 23 9.29 13.09 13.58
CA ARG A 23 7.98 13.39 12.98
C ARG A 23 7.34 12.15 12.36
N ILE A 24 8.12 11.32 11.65
CA ILE A 24 7.60 10.08 11.06
C ILE A 24 7.17 9.09 12.14
N HIS A 25 7.98 8.92 13.19
CA HIS A 25 7.63 8.03 14.30
C HIS A 25 6.31 8.46 14.96
N ALA A 26 6.13 9.77 15.21
CA ALA A 26 4.88 10.30 15.76
C ALA A 26 3.66 10.07 14.84
N GLU A 27 3.81 10.24 13.52
CA GLU A 27 2.73 9.96 12.56
C GLU A 27 2.37 8.47 12.51
N VAL A 28 3.37 7.59 12.54
CA VAL A 28 3.17 6.13 12.56
C VAL A 28 2.47 5.69 13.85
N ASP A 29 2.87 6.20 15.00
CA ASP A 29 2.25 5.87 16.28
C ASP A 29 0.78 6.32 16.33
N ALA A 30 0.47 7.50 15.80
CA ALA A 30 -0.91 7.97 15.67
C ALA A 30 -1.76 7.09 14.76
N LEU A 31 -1.19 6.61 13.64
CA LEU A 31 -1.87 5.68 12.73
C LEU A 31 -2.12 4.32 13.39
N LEU A 32 -1.14 3.80 14.14
CA LEU A 32 -1.28 2.54 14.88
C LEU A 32 -2.33 2.64 15.98
N MET A 33 -2.39 3.76 16.70
CA MET A 33 -3.42 4.00 17.72
C MET A 33 -4.82 4.00 17.09
N ARG A 34 -5.01 4.73 15.98
CA ARG A 34 -6.28 4.77 15.25
C ARG A 34 -6.70 3.40 14.72
N ALA A 35 -5.75 2.59 14.26
CA ALA A 35 -6.02 1.23 13.79
C ALA A 35 -6.51 0.31 14.91
N ARG A 36 -5.94 0.43 16.12
CA ARG A 36 -6.38 -0.32 17.30
C ARG A 36 -7.78 0.10 17.75
N ASP A 37 -8.05 1.39 17.82
CA ASP A 37 -9.39 1.90 18.18
C ASP A 37 -10.47 1.48 17.16
N SER A 38 -10.10 1.41 15.88
CA SER A 38 -10.99 0.91 14.82
C SER A 38 -11.23 -0.60 14.90
N ALA A 39 -10.25 -1.36 15.39
CA ALA A 39 -10.36 -2.80 15.58
C ALA A 39 -11.28 -3.13 16.78
N ASP A 40 -11.22 -2.35 17.87
CA ASP A 40 -12.09 -2.53 19.03
C ASP A 40 -13.55 -2.10 18.77
N THR A 41 -13.79 -1.21 17.79
CA THR A 41 -15.14 -0.74 17.43
C THR A 41 -15.80 -1.61 16.35
N SER A 42 -15.03 -2.44 15.63
CA SER A 42 -15.57 -3.32 14.60
C SER A 42 -16.16 -4.57 15.24
N ASP A 43 -17.47 -4.54 15.47
CA ASP A 43 -18.33 -5.71 15.70
C ASP A 43 -17.81 -6.91 14.87
N THR A 44 -17.13 -7.82 15.55
CA THR A 44 -16.26 -8.86 14.95
C THR A 44 -16.97 -9.69 13.89
N ALA A 45 -18.29 -9.84 14.00
CA ALA A 45 -19.11 -10.50 13.00
C ALA A 45 -19.20 -9.73 11.66
N GLN A 46 -19.35 -8.40 11.72
CA GLN A 46 -19.42 -7.55 10.52
C GLN A 46 -18.05 -7.42 9.84
N GLY A 47 -16.97 -7.43 10.62
CA GLY A 47 -15.60 -7.46 10.10
C GLY A 47 -15.30 -8.73 9.30
N ILE A 48 -15.68 -9.89 9.84
CA ILE A 48 -15.52 -11.19 9.18
C ILE A 48 -16.33 -11.25 7.88
N SER A 49 -17.60 -10.81 7.89
CA SER A 49 -18.42 -10.78 6.66
C SER A 49 -17.83 -9.86 5.59
N ARG A 50 -17.31 -8.68 5.98
CA ARG A 50 -16.69 -7.75 5.04
C ARG A 50 -15.38 -8.31 4.47
N GLN A 51 -14.57 -8.99 5.28
CA GLN A 51 -13.34 -9.65 4.83
C GLN A 51 -13.63 -10.82 3.89
N ALA A 52 -14.65 -11.64 4.18
CA ALA A 52 -15.05 -12.74 3.31
C ALA A 52 -15.48 -12.23 1.92
N GLN A 53 -16.28 -11.16 1.88
CA GLN A 53 -16.73 -10.56 0.62
C GLN A 53 -15.57 -9.94 -0.20
N LEU A 54 -14.58 -9.36 0.50
CA LEU A 54 -13.41 -8.78 -0.15
C LEU A 54 -12.48 -9.86 -0.73
N LEU A 55 -12.33 -10.99 -0.04
CA LEU A 55 -11.58 -12.15 -0.54
C LEU A 55 -12.24 -12.78 -1.77
N ASP A 56 -13.57 -12.86 -1.79
CA ASP A 56 -14.34 -13.38 -2.94
C ASP A 56 -14.15 -12.50 -4.18
N GLN A 57 -14.28 -11.18 -4.04
CA GLN A 57 -14.03 -10.23 -5.13
C GLN A 57 -12.58 -10.28 -5.63
N ALA A 58 -11.61 -10.40 -4.73
CA ALA A 58 -10.21 -10.53 -5.11
C ALA A 58 -9.97 -11.83 -5.91
N HIS A 59 -10.63 -12.92 -5.53
CA HIS A 59 -10.57 -14.18 -6.27
C HIS A 59 -11.12 -14.03 -7.69
N ASP A 60 -12.30 -13.42 -7.85
CA ASP A 60 -12.90 -13.19 -9.17
C ASP A 60 -12.00 -12.38 -10.09
N VAL A 61 -11.39 -11.31 -9.57
CA VAL A 61 -10.46 -10.47 -10.35
C VAL A 61 -9.22 -11.26 -10.77
N LEU A 62 -8.68 -12.11 -9.89
CA LEU A 62 -7.52 -12.94 -10.21
C LEU A 62 -7.86 -14.00 -11.27
N VAL A 63 -9.01 -14.66 -11.15
CA VAL A 63 -9.50 -15.62 -12.16
C VAL A 63 -9.70 -14.93 -13.50
N GLN A 64 -10.31 -13.74 -13.51
CA GLN A 64 -10.51 -12.96 -14.71
C GLN A 64 -9.18 -12.56 -15.36
N ALA A 65 -8.19 -12.11 -14.57
CA ALA A 65 -6.86 -11.75 -15.06
C ALA A 65 -6.14 -12.97 -15.67
N LEU A 66 -6.20 -14.13 -15.00
CA LEU A 66 -5.64 -15.39 -15.50
C LEU A 66 -6.30 -15.85 -16.81
N ALA A 67 -7.64 -15.80 -16.88
CA ALA A 67 -8.38 -16.16 -18.09
C ALA A 67 -8.11 -15.21 -19.27
N THR A 68 -7.69 -13.98 -18.99
CA THR A 68 -7.32 -13.01 -20.02
C THR A 68 -5.94 -13.34 -20.63
N VAL A 69 -5.04 -13.94 -19.86
CA VAL A 69 -3.73 -14.42 -20.35
C VAL A 69 -3.88 -15.68 -21.21
N ASP A 70 -4.86 -16.55 -20.93
CA ASP A 70 -5.13 -17.77 -21.73
C ASP A 70 -5.75 -17.50 -23.12
N LYS A 71 -6.24 -16.27 -23.36
CA LYS A 71 -6.88 -15.87 -24.63
C LYS A 71 -5.92 -15.31 -25.69
N ILE A 72 -4.61 -15.28 -25.42
CA ILE A 72 -3.56 -14.73 -26.29
C ILE A 72 -2.71 -15.87 -26.85
#